data_AF-F4QNW9-F1
#
_entry.id   AF-F4QNW9-F1
#
_cell.length_a   1.000
_cell.length_b   1.000
_cell.length_c   1.000
_cell.angle_alpha   90.00
_cell.angle_beta   90.00
_cell.angle_gamma   90.00
#
_symmetry.space_group_name_H-M   'P 1'
#
loop_
_entity.id
_entity.type
_entity.pdbx_description
1 polymer ?
#
loop_
_entity_poly.entity_id
_entity_poly.type
_entity_poly.pdbx_seq_one_letter_code
_entity_poly.pdbx_strand_id
1 'polypeptide(L)'
;MPETLILDPTRNVSGDLYLPEATGPHPVLVAVHGGGWRRGSPKAMAQWGRFFAQHGVAVLAVSYRLTTSGPVWPENLNDVLAALRWVQASGASHGLDPNCVGLLGASAGAHLSALAALTNPPRVLIGVYGCYDLLNLWQADLIKNLTAAENPTVRMLGGTPLDDPRRYFEASPISHVSHAARSLRVQLIHGDHDDDIDVSQTQAFALRLRQAGALVQTVIVPGAGHLWFSSEDMTDPTSHCAYVAPRLLAFVKQFLVTP
;
A
#
# COMPACT_ATOMS: atom_id res chain seq x y z
N MET A 1 -19.26 -4.36 11.91
CA MET A 1 -19.32 -4.21 10.44
C MET A 1 -18.69 -2.86 10.10
N PRO A 2 -17.94 -2.72 9.00
CA PRO A 2 -17.38 -1.42 8.63
C PRO A 2 -18.47 -0.43 8.22
N GLU A 3 -18.20 0.86 8.39
CA GLU A 3 -18.99 1.95 7.81
C GLU A 3 -18.44 2.26 6.41
N THR A 4 -19.28 2.24 5.37
CA THR A 4 -18.85 2.65 4.03
C THR A 4 -19.02 4.16 3.86
N LEU A 5 -17.95 4.85 3.49
CA LEU A 5 -17.87 6.30 3.36
C LEU A 5 -17.59 6.71 1.90
N ILE A 6 -18.15 7.85 1.49
CA ILE A 6 -17.79 8.53 0.25
C ILE A 6 -16.71 9.56 0.61
N LEU A 7 -15.50 9.36 0.10
CA LEU A 7 -14.32 10.17 0.44
C LEU A 7 -14.10 11.31 -0.54
N ASP A 8 -14.37 11.07 -1.83
CA ASP A 8 -14.36 12.09 -2.87
C ASP A 8 -15.42 11.73 -3.94
N PRO A 9 -16.60 12.36 -3.92
CA PRO A 9 -17.65 12.06 -4.89
C PRO A 9 -17.27 12.44 -6.32
N THR A 10 -16.41 13.45 -6.50
CA THR A 10 -16.00 13.91 -7.84
C THR A 10 -15.07 12.91 -8.52
N ARG A 11 -14.28 12.18 -7.72
CA ARG A 11 -13.37 11.12 -8.17
C ARG A 11 -13.97 9.72 -8.01
N ASN A 12 -15.17 9.61 -7.46
CA ASN A 12 -15.82 8.35 -7.10
C ASN A 12 -14.96 7.49 -6.15
N VAL A 13 -14.29 8.13 -5.19
CA VAL A 13 -13.48 7.45 -4.16
C VAL A 13 -14.35 7.18 -2.95
N SER A 14 -14.34 5.92 -2.50
CA SER A 14 -15.04 5.43 -1.32
C SER A 14 -14.10 4.62 -0.43
N GLY A 15 -14.51 4.35 0.79
CA GLY A 15 -13.76 3.46 1.67
C GLY A 15 -14.62 2.80 2.73
N ASP A 16 -14.13 1.66 3.22
CA ASP A 16 -14.71 0.95 4.35
C ASP A 16 -13.90 1.31 5.60
N LEU A 17 -14.56 1.95 6.57
CA LEU A 17 -13.99 2.37 7.83
C LEU A 17 -14.22 1.32 8.93
N TYR A 18 -13.12 0.85 9.51
CA TYR A 18 -13.07 -0.06 10.65
C TYR A 18 -12.60 0.74 11.87
N LEU A 19 -13.50 0.96 12.82
CA LEU A 19 -13.21 1.72 14.05
C LEU A 19 -13.01 0.79 15.25
N PRO A 20 -12.08 1.12 16.17
CA PRO A 20 -12.06 0.53 17.50
C PRO A 20 -13.36 0.78 18.28
N GLU A 21 -13.68 -0.10 19.24
CA GLU A 21 -14.87 0.07 20.10
C GLU A 21 -14.70 1.15 21.16
N ALA A 22 -13.46 1.40 21.60
CA ALA A 22 -13.14 2.43 22.58
C ALA A 22 -13.37 3.84 22.00
N THR A 23 -13.58 4.84 22.85
CA THR A 23 -13.73 6.23 22.39
C THR A 23 -12.41 6.78 21.83
N GLY A 24 -12.50 7.48 20.70
CA GLY A 24 -11.36 8.09 20.00
C GLY A 24 -10.87 9.43 20.58
N PRO A 25 -10.01 10.17 19.85
CA PRO A 25 -9.63 9.91 18.45
C PRO A 25 -8.63 8.74 18.31
N HIS A 26 -8.68 8.03 17.19
CA HIS A 26 -7.85 6.86 16.94
C HIS A 26 -6.77 7.13 15.88
N PRO A 27 -5.52 6.64 16.08
CA PRO A 27 -4.56 6.56 14.99
C PRO A 27 -5.15 5.73 13.85
N VAL A 28 -4.85 6.11 12.60
CA VAL A 28 -5.49 5.51 11.41
C VAL A 28 -4.48 5.03 10.38
N LEU A 29 -4.72 3.83 9.86
CA LEU A 29 -4.08 3.32 8.65
C LEU A 29 -5.04 3.50 7.46
N VAL A 30 -4.59 4.23 6.43
CA VAL A 30 -5.23 4.20 5.12
C VAL A 30 -4.73 2.96 4.38
N ALA A 31 -5.62 2.00 4.17
CA ALA A 31 -5.29 0.69 3.60
C ALA A 31 -5.64 0.61 2.11
N VAL A 32 -4.65 0.33 1.26
CA VAL A 32 -4.77 0.32 -0.21
C VAL A 32 -4.60 -1.11 -0.72
N HIS A 33 -5.67 -1.65 -1.31
CA HIS A 33 -5.70 -3.03 -1.77
C HIS A 33 -4.76 -3.30 -2.95
N GLY A 34 -4.38 -4.57 -3.12
CA GLY A 34 -3.65 -5.05 -4.31
C GLY A 34 -4.58 -5.37 -5.48
N GLY A 35 -4.08 -6.13 -6.45
CA GLY A 35 -4.87 -6.56 -7.62
C GLY A 35 -4.37 -6.03 -8.96
N GLY A 36 -3.08 -5.73 -9.08
CA GLY A 36 -2.42 -5.35 -10.34
C GLY A 36 -3.08 -4.17 -11.04
N TRP A 37 -3.62 -3.22 -10.25
CA TRP A 37 -4.37 -2.04 -10.71
C TRP A 37 -5.61 -2.32 -11.58
N ARG A 38 -5.99 -3.58 -11.80
CA ARG A 38 -7.08 -3.98 -12.71
C ARG A 38 -8.29 -4.58 -12.01
N ARG A 39 -8.12 -5.01 -10.76
CA ARG A 39 -9.16 -5.64 -9.93
C ARG A 39 -8.93 -5.30 -8.46
N GLY A 40 -9.88 -5.69 -7.62
CA GLY A 40 -9.81 -5.53 -6.17
C GLY A 40 -10.87 -4.56 -5.66
N SER A 41 -10.95 -4.45 -4.34
CA SER A 41 -11.84 -3.53 -3.64
C SER A 41 -11.36 -3.37 -2.18
N PRO A 42 -11.88 -2.38 -1.43
CA PRO A 42 -11.64 -2.26 0.02
C PRO A 42 -11.80 -3.56 0.82
N LYS A 43 -12.70 -4.45 0.38
CA LYS A 43 -12.98 -5.74 1.04
C LYS A 43 -11.75 -6.65 1.15
N ALA A 44 -10.76 -6.52 0.26
CA ALA A 44 -9.52 -7.28 0.34
C ALA A 44 -8.70 -6.95 1.60
N MET A 45 -8.98 -5.81 2.25
CA MET A 45 -8.34 -5.39 3.50
C MET A 45 -9.20 -5.68 4.74
N ALA A 46 -10.35 -6.36 4.61
CA ALA A 46 -11.32 -6.46 5.69
C ALA A 46 -10.80 -7.20 6.93
N GLN A 47 -9.99 -8.25 6.77
CA GLN A 47 -9.41 -8.96 7.91
C GLN A 47 -8.40 -8.09 8.67
N TRP A 48 -7.56 -7.35 7.95
CA TRP A 48 -6.60 -6.40 8.54
C TRP A 48 -7.30 -5.21 9.18
N GLY A 49 -8.39 -4.73 8.56
CA GLY A 49 -9.24 -3.70 9.12
C GLY A 49 -9.80 -4.08 10.48
N ARG A 50 -10.37 -5.29 10.59
CA ARG A 50 -10.85 -5.84 11.86
C ARG A 50 -9.73 -6.05 12.87
N PHE A 51 -8.61 -6.64 12.43
CA PHE A 51 -7.46 -6.92 13.29
C PHE A 51 -6.92 -5.64 13.93
N PHE A 52 -6.62 -4.60 13.15
CA PHE A 52 -6.10 -3.35 13.71
C PHE A 52 -7.13 -2.61 14.57
N ALA A 53 -8.41 -2.61 14.18
CA ALA A 53 -9.48 -1.99 14.96
C ALA A 53 -9.62 -2.63 16.35
N GLN A 54 -9.56 -3.97 16.43
CA GLN A 54 -9.53 -4.71 17.70
C GLN A 54 -8.32 -4.35 18.58
N HIS A 55 -7.24 -3.84 17.97
CA HIS A 55 -6.04 -3.40 18.66
C HIS A 55 -5.95 -1.86 18.79
N GLY A 56 -7.05 -1.14 18.64
CA GLY A 56 -7.12 0.31 18.91
C GLY A 56 -6.55 1.20 17.80
N VAL A 57 -6.44 0.70 16.58
CA VAL A 57 -6.00 1.45 15.40
C VAL A 57 -7.09 1.39 14.35
N ALA A 58 -7.63 2.55 13.95
CA ALA A 58 -8.62 2.61 12.90
C ALA A 58 -8.02 2.24 11.55
N VAL A 59 -8.83 1.67 10.66
CA VAL A 59 -8.42 1.39 9.28
C VAL A 59 -9.46 1.94 8.33
N LEU A 60 -9.02 2.79 7.41
CA LEU A 60 -9.82 3.24 6.27
C LEU A 60 -9.32 2.50 5.02
N ALA A 61 -10.02 1.44 4.62
CA ALA A 61 -9.68 0.69 3.41
C ALA A 61 -10.30 1.38 2.19
N VAL A 62 -9.50 1.80 1.23
CA VAL A 62 -9.93 2.73 0.17
C VAL A 62 -10.04 2.07 -1.19
N SER A 63 -10.99 2.54 -2.00
CA SER A 63 -11.05 2.26 -3.43
C SER A 63 -10.15 3.22 -4.19
N TYR A 64 -9.72 2.80 -5.39
CA TYR A 64 -9.02 3.64 -6.34
C TYR A 64 -9.37 3.18 -7.76
N ARG A 65 -9.21 4.05 -8.77
CA ARG A 65 -9.55 3.68 -10.15
C ARG A 65 -8.72 2.52 -10.68
N LEU A 66 -9.41 1.61 -11.34
CA LEU A 66 -8.85 0.39 -11.90
C LEU A 66 -8.83 0.45 -13.44
N THR A 67 -7.87 -0.24 -14.04
CA THR A 67 -7.71 -0.38 -15.49
C THR A 67 -8.79 -1.26 -16.12
N THR A 68 -10.02 -0.74 -16.21
CA THR A 68 -11.17 -1.42 -16.82
C THR A 68 -11.32 -1.09 -18.30
N SER A 69 -11.34 0.19 -18.67
CA SER A 69 -11.55 0.68 -20.04
C SER A 69 -10.37 1.44 -20.64
N GLY A 70 -9.29 1.65 -19.88
CA GLY A 70 -8.12 2.38 -20.32
C GLY A 70 -7.08 2.58 -19.22
N PRO A 71 -5.96 3.27 -19.54
CA PRO A 71 -4.94 3.60 -18.55
C PRO A 71 -5.49 4.52 -17.46
N VAL A 72 -4.94 4.39 -16.26
CA VAL A 72 -5.44 5.07 -15.06
C VAL A 72 -4.34 5.83 -14.32
N TRP A 73 -3.12 5.85 -14.83
CA TRP A 73 -2.06 6.69 -14.26
C TRP A 73 -2.21 8.17 -14.68
N PRO A 74 -1.95 9.15 -13.79
CA PRO A 74 -1.69 9.06 -12.35
C PRO A 74 -2.98 9.11 -11.50
N GLU A 75 -4.13 8.92 -12.13
CA GLU A 75 -5.44 9.11 -11.52
C GLU A 75 -5.70 8.15 -10.35
N ASN A 76 -5.23 6.91 -10.42
CA ASN A 76 -5.25 5.94 -9.31
C ASN A 76 -4.40 6.39 -8.09
N LEU A 77 -3.25 7.03 -8.30
CA LEU A 77 -2.46 7.64 -7.21
C LEU A 77 -3.19 8.82 -6.59
N ASN A 78 -3.76 9.69 -7.43
CA ASN A 78 -4.51 10.85 -7.00
C ASN A 78 -5.75 10.48 -6.17
N ASP A 79 -6.35 9.31 -6.41
CA ASP A 79 -7.45 8.75 -5.61
C ASP A 79 -6.99 8.38 -4.20
N VAL A 80 -5.82 7.75 -4.05
CA VAL A 80 -5.21 7.45 -2.74
C VAL A 80 -4.86 8.75 -2.00
N LEU A 81 -4.30 9.74 -2.70
CA LEU A 81 -4.03 11.07 -2.14
C LEU A 81 -5.33 11.79 -1.73
N ALA A 82 -6.44 11.59 -2.44
CA ALA A 82 -7.74 12.14 -2.06
C ALA A 82 -8.24 11.55 -0.75
N ALA A 83 -8.09 10.23 -0.54
CA ALA A 83 -8.43 9.60 0.74
C ALA A 83 -7.58 10.14 1.90
N LEU A 84 -6.27 10.36 1.69
CA LEU A 84 -5.43 11.00 2.71
C LEU A 84 -5.89 12.41 3.05
N ARG A 85 -6.21 13.23 2.04
CA ARG A 85 -6.79 14.57 2.25
C ARG A 85 -8.12 14.51 3.00
N TRP A 86 -8.96 13.53 2.70
CA TRP A 86 -10.22 13.32 3.42
C TRP A 86 -9.98 13.01 4.90
N VAL A 87 -9.02 12.14 5.23
CA VAL A 87 -8.66 11.87 6.64
C VAL A 87 -8.20 13.15 7.34
N GLN A 88 -7.37 13.97 6.68
CA GLN A 88 -6.90 15.24 7.24
C GLN A 88 -8.04 16.26 7.45
N ALA A 89 -8.98 16.37 6.51
CA ALA A 89 -10.03 17.38 6.54
C ALA A 89 -11.27 16.97 7.33
N SER A 90 -11.59 15.68 7.37
CA SER A 90 -12.87 15.14 7.87
C SER A 90 -12.71 13.97 8.82
N GLY A 91 -11.52 13.37 8.95
CA GLY A 91 -11.32 12.19 9.79
C GLY A 91 -11.70 12.39 11.26
N ALA A 92 -11.49 13.60 11.80
CA ALA A 92 -11.82 13.91 13.19
C ALA A 92 -13.31 13.72 13.52
N SER A 93 -14.22 14.06 12.60
CA SER A 93 -15.67 13.84 12.81
C SER A 93 -16.08 12.37 12.75
N HIS A 94 -15.20 11.50 12.26
CA HIS A 94 -15.36 10.05 12.23
C HIS A 94 -14.51 9.33 13.29
N GLY A 95 -14.00 10.05 14.31
CA GLY A 95 -13.22 9.48 15.41
C GLY A 95 -11.77 9.14 15.06
N LEU A 96 -11.23 9.68 13.95
CA LEU A 96 -9.84 9.50 13.54
C LEU A 96 -8.96 10.64 14.04
N ASP A 97 -7.71 10.35 14.38
CA ASP A 97 -6.68 11.35 14.66
C ASP A 97 -5.94 11.72 13.36
N PRO A 98 -6.16 12.92 12.78
CA PRO A 98 -5.49 13.34 11.55
C PRO A 98 -3.98 13.55 11.74
N ASN A 99 -3.47 13.64 12.97
CA ASN A 99 -2.03 13.75 13.22
C ASN A 99 -1.33 12.39 13.26
N CYS A 100 -2.09 11.30 13.43
CA CYS A 100 -1.57 9.94 13.52
C CYS A 100 -2.05 9.10 12.34
N VAL A 101 -1.57 9.46 11.13
CA VAL A 101 -1.92 8.77 9.88
C VAL A 101 -0.76 7.92 9.37
N GLY A 102 -1.07 6.68 9.00
CA GLY A 102 -0.18 5.75 8.32
C GLY A 102 -0.77 5.22 7.02
N LEU A 103 0.08 4.65 6.17
CA LEU A 103 -0.32 3.94 4.96
C LEU A 103 0.00 2.46 5.06
N LEU A 104 -0.92 1.62 4.60
CA LEU A 104 -0.75 0.17 4.47
C LEU A 104 -1.15 -0.25 3.05
N GLY A 105 -0.25 -0.85 2.30
CA GLY A 105 -0.56 -1.33 0.96
C GLY A 105 -0.04 -2.73 0.69
N ALA A 106 -0.72 -3.46 -0.19
CA ALA A 106 -0.31 -4.78 -0.66
C ALA A 106 -0.17 -4.80 -2.19
N SER A 107 0.92 -5.35 -2.75
CA SER A 107 1.17 -5.47 -4.19
C SER A 107 1.01 -4.10 -4.90
N ALA A 108 0.14 -4.00 -5.89
CA ALA A 108 -0.25 -2.75 -6.56
C ALA A 108 -0.67 -1.61 -5.59
N GLY A 109 -1.23 -1.94 -4.42
CA GLY A 109 -1.56 -0.97 -3.38
C GLY A 109 -0.35 -0.52 -2.56
N ALA A 110 0.65 -1.39 -2.38
CA ALA A 110 1.93 -1.02 -1.76
C ALA A 110 2.71 -0.04 -2.64
N HIS A 111 2.63 -0.22 -3.96
CA HIS A 111 3.13 0.72 -4.96
C HIS A 111 2.51 2.12 -4.80
N LEU A 112 1.17 2.21 -4.83
CA LEU A 112 0.46 3.49 -4.69
C LEU A 112 0.69 4.12 -3.31
N SER A 113 0.73 3.31 -2.25
CA SER A 113 1.03 3.77 -0.89
C SER A 113 2.44 4.36 -0.78
N ALA A 114 3.43 3.75 -1.43
CA ALA A 114 4.80 4.26 -1.41
C ALA A 114 4.93 5.60 -2.16
N LEU A 115 4.31 5.74 -3.33
CA LEU A 115 4.25 7.03 -4.05
C LEU A 115 3.54 8.11 -3.23
N ALA A 116 2.40 7.76 -2.63
CA ALA A 116 1.66 8.69 -1.77
C ALA A 116 2.48 9.12 -0.56
N ALA A 117 3.20 8.19 0.08
CA ALA A 117 4.05 8.48 1.22
C ALA A 117 5.26 9.36 0.88
N LEU A 118 5.82 9.23 -0.32
CA LEU A 118 6.93 10.08 -0.78
C LEU A 118 6.46 11.47 -1.23
N THR A 119 5.17 11.61 -1.57
CA THR A 119 4.56 12.89 -1.97
C THR A 119 4.04 13.66 -0.76
N ASN A 120 3.36 12.98 0.16
CA ASN A 120 2.79 13.53 1.39
C ASN A 120 3.11 12.60 2.57
N PRO A 121 4.24 12.82 3.27
CA PRO A 121 4.76 11.90 4.28
C PRO A 121 3.77 11.58 5.43
N PRO A 122 3.31 10.32 5.57
CA PRO A 122 2.62 9.87 6.77
C PRO A 122 3.63 9.60 7.91
N ARG A 123 3.13 9.25 9.10
CA ARG A 123 3.99 8.76 10.19
C ARG A 123 4.65 7.42 9.85
N VAL A 124 3.88 6.52 9.23
CA VAL A 124 4.34 5.19 8.84
C VAL A 124 3.93 4.80 7.42
N LEU A 125 4.79 4.06 6.74
CA LEU A 125 4.49 3.36 5.48
C LEU A 125 4.70 1.85 5.69
N ILE A 126 3.68 1.06 5.41
CA ILE A 126 3.75 -0.39 5.39
C ILE A 126 3.50 -0.88 3.98
N GLY A 127 4.49 -1.54 3.39
CA GLY A 127 4.40 -2.13 2.06
C GLY A 127 4.54 -3.64 2.11
N VAL A 128 3.55 -4.36 1.58
CA VAL A 128 3.55 -5.83 1.53
C VAL A 128 3.69 -6.27 0.07
N TYR A 129 4.73 -7.05 -0.25
CA TYR A 129 5.10 -7.57 -1.58
C TYR A 129 4.91 -6.56 -2.72
N GLY A 130 5.32 -5.31 -2.48
CA GLY A 130 5.09 -4.20 -3.41
C GLY A 130 6.07 -4.14 -4.57
N CYS A 131 5.66 -3.47 -5.64
CA CYS A 131 6.52 -3.05 -6.74
C CYS A 131 6.90 -1.58 -6.58
N TYR A 132 8.20 -1.29 -6.69
CA TYR A 132 8.78 0.03 -6.41
C TYR A 132 9.65 0.58 -7.54
N ASP A 133 10.04 -0.28 -8.49
CA ASP A 133 10.68 0.04 -9.77
C ASP A 133 9.86 -0.61 -10.90
N LEU A 134 9.01 0.18 -11.56
CA LEU A 134 8.13 -0.31 -12.61
C LEU A 134 8.85 -0.63 -13.92
N LEU A 135 10.01 0.00 -14.17
CA LEU A 135 10.83 -0.35 -15.33
C LEU A 135 11.43 -1.74 -15.15
N ASN A 136 12.00 -2.00 -13.97
CA ASN A 136 12.52 -3.32 -13.62
C ASN A 136 11.41 -4.38 -13.60
N LEU A 137 10.23 -4.07 -13.05
CA LEU A 137 9.09 -4.98 -13.07
C LEU A 137 8.66 -5.32 -14.51
N TRP A 138 8.54 -4.32 -15.39
CA TRP A 138 8.18 -4.54 -16.78
C TRP A 138 9.19 -5.45 -17.50
N GLN A 139 10.50 -5.26 -17.28
CA GLN A 139 11.53 -6.14 -17.84
C GLN A 139 11.40 -7.58 -17.35
N ALA A 140 11.14 -7.78 -16.06
CA ALA A 140 10.92 -9.11 -15.49
C ALA A 140 9.68 -9.80 -16.06
N ASP A 141 8.59 -9.04 -16.26
CA ASP A 141 7.35 -9.54 -16.85
C ASP A 141 7.50 -10.00 -18.31
N LEU A 142 8.39 -9.36 -19.09
CA LEU A 142 8.68 -9.78 -20.46
C LEU A 142 9.31 -11.17 -20.52
N ILE A 143 10.14 -11.53 -19.53
CA ILE A 143 10.75 -12.87 -19.42
C ILE A 143 9.68 -13.94 -19.18
N LYS A 144 8.56 -13.57 -18.54
CA LYS A 144 7.40 -14.44 -18.33
C LYS A 144 6.52 -14.58 -19.59
N ASN A 145 6.99 -14.12 -20.75
CA ASN A 145 6.32 -14.15 -22.06
C ASN A 145 4.96 -13.43 -22.10
N LEU A 146 4.77 -12.36 -21.31
CA LEU A 146 3.57 -11.54 -21.39
C LEU A 146 3.61 -10.60 -22.60
N THR A 147 2.51 -10.50 -23.34
CA THR A 147 2.36 -9.44 -24.35
C THR A 147 2.19 -8.08 -23.69
N ALA A 148 2.49 -6.99 -24.41
CA ALA A 148 2.28 -5.63 -23.90
C ALA A 148 0.80 -5.38 -23.50
N ALA A 149 -0.16 -5.99 -24.19
CA ALA A 149 -1.58 -5.89 -23.87
C ALA A 149 -1.97 -6.65 -22.59
N GLU A 150 -1.21 -7.68 -22.21
CA GLU A 150 -1.44 -8.48 -21.00
C GLU A 150 -0.66 -7.96 -19.79
N ASN A 151 0.41 -7.20 -20.03
CA ASN A 151 1.26 -6.63 -18.98
C ASN A 151 0.48 -5.62 -18.11
N PRO A 152 0.31 -5.86 -16.79
CA PRO A 152 -0.45 -4.98 -15.91
C PRO A 152 0.12 -3.56 -15.83
N THR A 153 1.45 -3.42 -15.86
CA THR A 153 2.15 -2.14 -15.81
C THR A 153 1.88 -1.31 -17.08
N VAL A 154 2.00 -1.94 -18.26
CA VAL A 154 1.68 -1.27 -19.55
C VAL A 154 0.23 -0.84 -19.60
N ARG A 155 -0.70 -1.69 -19.16
CA ARG A 155 -2.13 -1.35 -19.09
C ARG A 155 -2.40 -0.16 -18.18
N MET A 156 -1.77 -0.14 -17.01
CA MET A 156 -1.94 0.93 -16.02
C MET A 156 -1.40 2.27 -16.52
N LEU A 157 -0.21 2.27 -17.16
CA LEU A 157 0.49 3.46 -17.67
C LEU A 157 0.07 3.91 -19.08
N GLY A 158 -0.56 3.03 -19.86
CA GLY A 158 -1.00 3.31 -21.22
C GLY A 158 0.12 3.36 -22.25
N GLY A 159 1.18 2.58 -22.04
CA GLY A 159 2.35 2.53 -22.95
C GLY A 159 3.51 1.74 -22.37
N THR A 160 4.44 1.36 -23.24
CA THR A 160 5.72 0.73 -22.89
C THR A 160 6.76 1.80 -22.53
N PRO A 161 7.90 1.44 -21.91
CA PRO A 161 8.99 2.39 -21.67
C PRO A 161 9.60 2.96 -22.96
N LEU A 162 9.40 2.29 -24.11
CA LEU A 162 9.85 2.78 -25.42
C LEU A 162 8.98 3.93 -25.92
N ASP A 163 7.70 3.94 -25.54
CA ASP A 163 6.76 5.01 -25.89
C ASP A 163 6.98 6.25 -25.02
N ASP A 164 7.16 6.04 -23.71
CA ASP A 164 7.37 7.12 -22.74
C ASP A 164 8.15 6.64 -21.50
N PRO A 165 9.50 6.74 -21.51
CA PRO A 165 10.32 6.29 -20.38
C PRO A 165 10.10 7.15 -19.13
N ARG A 166 9.64 8.40 -19.31
CA ARG A 166 9.39 9.32 -18.20
C ARG A 166 8.21 8.84 -17.34
N ARG A 167 7.16 8.25 -17.94
CA ARG A 167 6.04 7.66 -17.15
C ARG A 167 6.50 6.58 -16.20
N TYR A 168 7.42 5.71 -16.63
CA TYR A 168 7.95 4.65 -15.78
C TYR A 168 8.81 5.22 -14.64
N PHE A 169 9.57 6.28 -14.91
CA PHE A 169 10.29 7.01 -13.86
C PHE A 169 9.33 7.65 -12.85
N GLU A 170 8.32 8.39 -13.33
CA GLU A 170 7.33 9.08 -12.51
C GLU A 170 6.47 8.11 -11.69
N ALA A 171 6.16 6.94 -12.23
CA ALA A 171 5.40 5.91 -11.55
C ALA A 171 6.25 4.96 -10.70
N SER A 172 7.57 5.11 -10.63
CA SER A 172 8.40 4.25 -9.78
C SER A 172 8.70 4.90 -8.43
N PRO A 173 8.15 4.40 -7.29
CA PRO A 173 8.47 4.93 -5.96
C PRO A 173 9.98 5.11 -5.70
N ILE A 174 10.82 4.20 -6.17
CA ILE A 174 12.27 4.25 -5.94
C ILE A 174 12.94 5.52 -6.51
N SER A 175 12.37 6.07 -7.59
CA SER A 175 12.84 7.29 -8.27
C SER A 175 12.64 8.55 -7.44
N HIS A 176 11.68 8.54 -6.52
CA HIS A 176 11.28 9.72 -5.73
C HIS A 176 11.88 9.75 -4.32
N VAL A 177 12.67 8.73 -3.97
CA VAL A 177 13.36 8.70 -2.68
C VAL A 177 14.42 9.81 -2.62
N SER A 178 14.21 10.75 -1.70
CA SER A 178 15.11 11.86 -1.39
C SER A 178 15.30 11.98 0.13
N HIS A 179 16.15 12.91 0.58
CA HIS A 179 16.35 13.17 2.02
C HIS A 179 15.07 13.57 2.78
N ALA A 180 14.01 13.99 2.08
CA ALA A 180 12.70 14.20 2.68
C ALA A 180 12.12 12.91 3.31
N ALA A 181 12.54 11.73 2.84
CA ALA A 181 12.12 10.44 3.39
C ALA A 181 12.73 10.14 4.77
N ARG A 182 13.70 10.91 5.28
CA ARG A 182 14.37 10.66 6.58
C ARG A 182 13.39 10.57 7.77
N SER A 183 12.28 11.32 7.71
CA SER A 183 11.23 11.28 8.75
C SER A 183 10.36 10.03 8.67
N LEU A 184 10.31 9.34 7.52
CA LEU A 184 9.49 8.16 7.35
C LEU A 184 9.97 7.00 8.22
N ARG A 185 9.00 6.27 8.75
CA ARG A 185 9.19 4.96 9.38
C ARG A 185 8.54 3.94 8.46
N VAL A 186 9.34 3.01 7.95
CA VAL A 186 8.89 2.10 6.89
C VAL A 186 9.03 0.66 7.35
N GLN A 187 7.99 -0.15 7.14
CA GLN A 187 8.07 -1.60 7.23
C GLN A 187 7.75 -2.20 5.86
N LEU A 188 8.70 -2.93 5.30
CA LEU A 188 8.53 -3.63 4.02
C LEU A 188 8.52 -5.13 4.27
N ILE A 189 7.49 -5.81 3.79
CA ILE A 189 7.26 -7.23 4.02
C ILE A 189 7.22 -7.93 2.67
N HIS A 190 7.90 -9.06 2.51
CA HIS A 190 7.90 -9.81 1.25
C HIS A 190 8.07 -11.30 1.53
N GLY A 191 7.37 -12.15 0.78
CA GLY A 191 7.66 -13.58 0.73
C GLY A 191 8.96 -13.86 -0.01
N ASP A 192 9.64 -14.97 0.30
CA ASP A 192 10.84 -15.40 -0.43
C ASP A 192 10.54 -16.39 -1.58
N HIS A 193 9.27 -16.76 -1.78
CA HIS A 193 8.78 -17.59 -2.90
C HIS A 193 7.77 -16.83 -3.78
N ASP A 194 7.85 -15.49 -3.79
CA ASP A 194 6.96 -14.64 -4.60
C ASP A 194 7.36 -14.68 -6.08
N ASP A 195 6.64 -15.49 -6.86
CA ASP A 195 6.86 -15.63 -8.30
C ASP A 195 6.20 -14.52 -9.14
N ASP A 196 5.38 -13.65 -8.54
CA ASP A 196 4.73 -12.53 -9.24
C ASP A 196 5.63 -11.31 -9.20
N ILE A 197 6.04 -10.88 -8.00
CA ILE A 197 6.90 -9.74 -7.75
C ILE A 197 8.16 -10.22 -7.05
N ASP A 198 9.30 -10.15 -7.72
CA ASP A 198 10.55 -10.61 -7.14
C ASP A 198 10.95 -9.78 -5.90
N VAL A 199 11.49 -10.45 -4.88
CA VAL A 199 11.91 -9.84 -3.61
C VAL A 199 12.92 -8.70 -3.78
N SER A 200 13.67 -8.67 -4.89
CA SER A 200 14.59 -7.58 -5.24
C SER A 200 13.91 -6.22 -5.30
N GLN A 201 12.62 -6.15 -5.64
CA GLN A 201 11.83 -4.90 -5.59
C GLN A 201 11.83 -4.31 -4.18
N THR A 202 11.52 -5.13 -3.16
CA THR A 202 11.55 -4.71 -1.76
C THR A 202 12.98 -4.41 -1.30
N GLN A 203 13.96 -5.23 -1.68
CA GLN A 203 15.35 -5.05 -1.26
C GLN A 203 15.95 -3.75 -1.80
N ALA A 204 15.76 -3.46 -3.09
CA ALA A 204 16.25 -2.23 -3.74
C ALA A 204 15.61 -0.99 -3.13
N PHE A 205 14.28 -1.00 -2.92
CA PHE A 205 13.58 0.13 -2.30
C PHE A 205 13.99 0.34 -0.84
N ALA A 206 14.15 -0.74 -0.07
CA ALA A 206 14.63 -0.67 1.32
C ALA A 206 16.03 -0.05 1.38
N LEU A 207 16.95 -0.49 0.52
CA LEU A 207 18.30 0.05 0.45
C LEU A 207 18.28 1.55 0.12
N ARG A 208 17.50 1.95 -0.89
CA ARG A 208 17.38 3.34 -1.31
C ARG A 208 16.84 4.24 -0.19
N LEU A 209 15.80 3.79 0.52
CA LEU A 209 15.24 4.51 1.67
C LEU A 209 16.24 4.64 2.83
N ARG A 210 16.99 3.58 3.13
CA ARG A 210 18.06 3.61 4.16
C ARG A 210 19.17 4.60 3.79
N GLN A 211 19.58 4.65 2.53
CA GLN A 211 20.55 5.63 2.03
C GLN A 211 20.05 7.08 2.18
N ALA A 212 18.74 7.30 2.08
CA ALA A 212 18.12 8.60 2.36
C ALA A 212 17.93 8.91 3.86
N GLY A 213 18.30 7.98 4.75
CA GLY A 213 18.23 8.14 6.20
C GLY A 213 16.91 7.73 6.84
N ALA A 214 15.99 7.10 6.11
CA ALA A 214 14.74 6.57 6.67
C ALA A 214 15.01 5.35 7.56
N LEU A 215 14.17 5.15 8.58
CA LEU A 215 14.16 3.90 9.35
C LEU A 215 13.35 2.87 8.56
N VAL A 216 14.00 1.77 8.14
CA VAL A 216 13.37 0.72 7.34
C VAL A 216 13.55 -0.64 7.99
N GLN A 217 12.44 -1.23 8.43
CA GLN A 217 12.37 -2.63 8.85
C GLN A 217 11.95 -3.49 7.65
N THR A 218 12.70 -4.55 7.36
CA THR A 218 12.33 -5.53 6.34
C THR A 218 11.95 -6.84 7.02
N VAL A 219 10.82 -7.43 6.64
CA VAL A 219 10.38 -8.74 7.11
C VAL A 219 10.28 -9.67 5.90
N ILE A 220 11.17 -10.66 5.86
CA ILE A 220 11.05 -11.76 4.89
C ILE A 220 10.16 -12.84 5.52
N VAL A 221 9.20 -13.32 4.75
CA VAL A 221 8.24 -14.35 5.16
C VAL A 221 8.61 -15.67 4.47
N PRO A 222 9.23 -16.62 5.20
CA PRO A 222 9.71 -17.86 4.60
C PRO A 222 8.58 -18.70 4.00
N GLY A 223 8.77 -19.20 2.78
CA GLY A 223 7.81 -20.05 2.07
C GLY A 223 6.62 -19.30 1.45
N ALA A 224 6.48 -18.01 1.68
CA ALA A 224 5.33 -17.25 1.23
C ALA A 224 5.47 -16.85 -0.25
N GLY A 225 4.41 -17.14 -1.03
CA GLY A 225 4.28 -16.66 -2.41
C GLY A 225 3.69 -15.25 -2.51
N HIS A 226 3.01 -14.96 -3.63
CA HIS A 226 2.20 -13.73 -3.75
C HIS A 226 0.80 -13.92 -3.13
N LEU A 227 0.13 -12.81 -2.81
CA LEU A 227 -1.29 -12.72 -2.41
C LEU A 227 -1.71 -13.21 -1.01
N TRP A 228 -0.86 -13.92 -0.26
CA TRP A 228 -1.18 -14.49 1.06
C TRP A 228 -1.82 -13.48 2.02
N PHE A 229 -1.36 -12.22 2.01
CA PHE A 229 -1.86 -11.17 2.91
C PHE A 229 -3.36 -10.90 2.75
N SER A 230 -3.91 -11.15 1.56
CA SER A 230 -5.34 -10.94 1.26
C SER A 230 -6.16 -12.21 1.25
N SER A 231 -5.53 -13.38 1.09
CA SER A 231 -6.22 -14.66 0.86
C SER A 231 -6.17 -15.63 2.02
N GLU A 232 -5.13 -15.58 2.85
CA GLU A 232 -4.98 -16.50 3.97
C GLU A 232 -5.73 -15.99 5.20
N ASP A 233 -6.31 -16.94 5.96
CA ASP A 233 -6.99 -16.68 7.21
C ASP A 233 -5.98 -16.39 8.31
N MET A 234 -5.98 -15.16 8.83
CA MET A 234 -5.12 -14.74 9.93
C MET A 234 -5.34 -15.53 11.24
N THR A 235 -6.49 -16.19 11.40
CA THR A 235 -6.77 -17.00 12.60
C THR A 235 -6.14 -18.39 12.54
N ASP A 236 -5.73 -18.84 11.35
CA ASP A 236 -4.93 -20.06 11.19
C ASP A 236 -3.49 -19.78 11.65
N PRO A 237 -3.00 -20.39 12.74
CA PRO A 237 -1.66 -20.14 13.26
C PRO A 237 -0.54 -20.58 12.31
N THR A 238 -0.85 -21.37 11.29
CA THR A 238 0.11 -21.80 10.25
C THR A 238 0.17 -20.85 9.06
N SER A 239 -0.75 -19.88 8.97
CA SER A 239 -0.77 -18.89 7.90
C SER A 239 0.38 -17.89 8.00
N HIS A 240 0.78 -17.36 6.84
CA HIS A 240 1.69 -16.24 6.74
C HIS A 240 1.09 -14.97 7.35
N CYS A 241 -0.24 -14.80 7.29
CA CYS A 241 -0.96 -13.73 7.98
C CYS A 241 -0.74 -13.78 9.51
N ALA A 242 -0.91 -14.94 10.14
CA ALA A 242 -0.65 -15.12 11.57
C ALA A 242 0.82 -14.87 11.94
N TYR A 243 1.75 -15.26 11.06
CA TYR A 243 3.18 -14.99 11.24
C TYR A 243 3.49 -13.46 11.24
N VAL A 244 2.89 -12.68 10.34
CA VAL A 244 3.23 -11.24 10.23
C VAL A 244 2.40 -10.33 11.14
N ALA A 245 1.19 -10.73 11.54
CA ALA A 245 0.29 -9.93 12.36
C ALA A 245 0.94 -9.32 13.63
N PRO A 246 1.65 -10.07 14.48
CA PRO A 246 2.30 -9.49 15.67
C PRO A 246 3.42 -8.50 15.31
N ARG A 247 4.15 -8.71 14.21
CA ARG A 247 5.25 -7.84 13.76
C ARG A 247 4.72 -6.50 13.23
N LEU A 248 3.62 -6.57 12.48
CA LEU A 248 2.89 -5.40 12.00
C LEU A 248 2.33 -4.58 13.16
N LEU A 249 1.67 -5.25 14.11
CA LEU A 249 1.08 -4.58 15.27
C LEU A 249 2.16 -3.88 16.11
N ALA A 250 3.29 -4.55 16.38
CA ALA A 250 4.40 -3.97 17.13
C ALA A 250 4.95 -2.69 16.44
N PHE A 251 5.16 -2.75 15.12
CA PHE A 251 5.62 -1.60 14.34
C PHE A 251 4.62 -0.43 14.37
N VAL A 252 3.33 -0.72 14.17
CA VAL A 252 2.27 0.29 14.23
C VAL A 252 2.19 0.93 15.62
N LYS A 253 2.21 0.14 16.70
CA LYS A 253 2.21 0.68 18.07
C LYS A 253 3.42 1.57 18.34
N GLN A 254 4.59 1.17 17.86
CA GLN A 254 5.82 1.91 18.08
C GLN A 254 5.86 3.24 17.32
N PHE A 255 5.44 3.28 16.05
CA PHE A 255 5.71 4.42 15.18
C PHE A 255 4.48 5.22 14.74
N LEU A 256 3.28 4.65 14.83
CA LEU A 256 2.03 5.36 14.52
C LEU A 256 1.31 5.84 15.78
N VAL A 257 1.30 5.04 16.84
CA VAL A 257 0.51 5.31 18.06
C VAL A 257 1.30 6.11 19.09
N THR A 258 2.57 5.79 19.28
CA THR A 258 3.44 6.52 20.22
C THR A 258 3.73 7.91 19.66
N PRO A 259 3.71 9.00 20.43
CA PRO A 259 3.99 10.37 19.97
C PRO A 259 5.33 10.53 19.25
#